data_AF-A0A2V9IBZ5-F1
#
_entry.id   AF-A0A2V9IBZ5-F1
#
_cell.length_a   1.000
_cell.length_b   1.000
_cell.length_c   1.000
_cell.angle_alpha   90.00
_cell.angle_beta   90.00
_cell.angle_gamma   90.00
#
_symmetry.space_group_name_H-M   'P 1'
#
loop_
_entity.id
_entity.type
_entity.pdbx_description
1 polymer ?
#
loop_
_entity_poly.entity_id
_entity_poly.type
_entity_poly.pdbx_seq_one_letter_code
_entity_poly.pdbx_strand_id
1 'polypeptide(L)'
;MINQATPSLNQWNSGIQAVSTWAGKSDWVSYLGIKGVAPNYPTQFPQIVINGQSWDGGGGAGFSNQHAPGLNDTLTWIKGKHAVKLGFQWLRGASNDVSTGGSAGYFNFLNQETGLPGDSSTGIAFASFLLGRADEGRAYHFNAPAYSR
;
A
#
# COMPACT_ATOMS: atom_id res chain seq x y z
N MET A 1 -37.31 32.57 -26.83
CA MET A 1 -36.20 31.60 -26.97
C MET A 1 -35.29 31.78 -25.76
N ILE A 2 -34.93 30.69 -25.08
CA ILE A 2 -34.10 30.74 -23.86
C ILE A 2 -32.75 30.11 -24.19
N ASN A 3 -31.68 30.86 -23.96
CA ASN A 3 -30.32 30.33 -23.95
C ASN A 3 -30.03 29.84 -22.53
N GLN A 4 -29.37 28.71 -22.41
CA GLN A 4 -29.04 28.13 -21.11
C GLN A 4 -27.56 27.79 -21.05
N ALA A 5 -26.89 28.24 -19.99
CA ALA A 5 -25.55 27.81 -19.62
C ALA A 5 -25.64 27.16 -18.23
N THR A 6 -24.92 26.07 -18.01
CA THR A 6 -24.95 25.36 -16.74
C THR A 6 -23.55 24.91 -16.36
N PRO A 7 -22.83 25.73 -15.57
CA PRO A 7 -21.57 25.32 -14.97
C PRO A 7 -21.83 24.43 -13.76
N SER A 8 -20.99 23.42 -13.57
CA SER A 8 -21.01 22.54 -12.41
C SER A 8 -19.58 22.31 -11.92
N LEU A 9 -19.42 22.40 -10.61
CA LEU A 9 -18.20 22.02 -9.92
C LEU A 9 -18.49 20.75 -9.13
N ASN A 10 -17.60 19.78 -9.25
CA ASN A 10 -17.67 18.56 -8.46
C ASN A 10 -16.32 18.31 -7.80
N GLN A 11 -16.33 17.86 -6.56
CA GLN A 11 -15.15 17.34 -5.89
C GLN A 11 -15.46 15.93 -5.43
N TRP A 12 -14.77 14.95 -6.01
CA TRP A 12 -14.78 13.60 -5.52
C TRP A 12 -13.55 13.37 -4.64
N ASN A 13 -13.76 12.75 -3.47
CA ASN A 13 -12.68 12.31 -2.57
C ASN A 13 -13.01 10.87 -2.13
N SER A 14 -12.00 10.01 -2.01
CA SER A 14 -12.17 8.62 -1.54
C SER A 14 -12.46 8.49 -0.04
N GLY A 15 -12.52 9.60 0.69
CA GLY A 15 -12.71 9.65 2.15
C GLY A 15 -11.43 9.47 2.95
N ILE A 16 -11.50 9.74 4.26
CA ILE A 16 -10.40 9.47 5.20
C ILE A 16 -10.41 7.97 5.49
N GLN A 17 -9.36 7.26 5.10
CA GLN A 17 -9.22 5.86 5.50
C GLN A 17 -8.86 5.81 6.99
N ALA A 18 -9.71 5.13 7.77
CA ALA A 18 -9.43 4.92 9.19
C ALA A 18 -8.21 4.00 9.32
N VAL A 19 -7.23 4.41 10.12
CA VAL A 19 -6.12 3.54 10.49
C VAL A 19 -6.67 2.47 11.42
N SER A 20 -6.56 1.19 11.03
CA SER A 20 -6.96 0.08 11.89
C SER A 20 -6.18 0.17 13.21
N THR A 21 -6.91 0.23 14.33
CA THR A 21 -6.33 0.20 15.68
C THR A 21 -5.93 -1.20 16.12
N TRP A 22 -6.29 -2.23 15.36
CA TRP A 22 -6.00 -3.62 15.68
C TRP A 22 -4.63 -4.04 15.17
N ALA A 23 -3.61 -3.64 15.91
CA ALA A 23 -2.29 -4.25 15.82
C ALA A 23 -1.94 -4.81 17.19
N GLY A 24 -2.16 -6.12 17.39
CA GLY A 24 -2.03 -6.83 18.66
C GLY A 24 -1.11 -6.18 19.70
N LYS A 25 0.20 -6.42 19.63
CA LYS A 25 1.17 -5.67 20.45
C LYS A 25 1.54 -4.35 19.79
N SER A 26 1.76 -3.34 20.63
CA SER A 26 2.17 -1.99 20.22
C SER A 26 3.58 -1.92 19.65
N ASP A 27 4.44 -2.92 19.89
CA ASP A 27 5.83 -2.96 19.43
C ASP A 27 6.27 -4.42 19.19
N TRP A 28 6.12 -4.89 17.95
CA TRP A 28 6.44 -6.28 17.61
C TRP A 28 7.93 -6.54 17.43
N VAL A 29 8.65 -5.60 16.84
CA VAL A 29 10.09 -5.73 16.57
C VAL A 29 10.85 -5.86 17.88
N SER A 30 10.56 -5.00 18.86
CA SER A 30 11.16 -5.08 20.19
C SER A 30 10.72 -6.34 20.94
N TYR A 31 9.43 -6.70 20.86
CA TYR A 31 8.90 -7.89 21.52
C TYR A 31 9.54 -9.20 21.02
N LEU A 32 9.81 -9.29 19.72
CA LEU A 32 10.50 -10.42 19.09
C LEU A 32 12.03 -10.34 19.23
N GLY A 33 12.57 -9.25 19.78
CA GLY A 33 14.00 -9.06 19.97
C GLY A 33 14.78 -8.90 18.66
N ILE A 34 14.11 -8.50 17.57
CA ILE A 34 14.72 -8.35 16.25
C ILE A 34 15.57 -7.08 16.25
N LYS A 35 16.86 -7.23 15.93
CA LYS A 35 17.83 -6.13 15.89
C LYS A 35 18.13 -5.74 14.45
N GLY A 36 18.52 -4.48 14.25
CA GLY A 36 18.95 -3.98 12.93
C GLY A 36 17.81 -3.64 11.96
N VAL A 37 16.56 -3.65 12.44
CA VAL A 37 15.40 -3.16 11.68
C VAL A 37 14.77 -1.98 12.41
N ALA A 38 14.29 -1.00 11.65
CA ALA A 38 13.65 0.21 12.16
C ALA A 38 12.27 0.36 11.49
N PRO A 39 11.20 -0.21 12.09
CA PRO A 39 9.89 -0.16 11.48
C PRO A 39 9.37 1.28 11.44
N ASN A 40 8.72 1.67 10.34
CA ASN A 40 8.05 2.96 10.21
C ASN A 40 6.95 3.15 11.26
N TYR A 41 6.28 2.06 11.66
CA TYR A 41 5.34 2.06 12.79
C TYR A 41 5.67 0.93 13.76
N PRO A 42 5.71 1.18 15.08
CA PRO A 42 6.01 0.15 16.09
C PRO A 42 5.11 -1.10 16.00
N THR A 43 3.87 -0.91 15.57
CA THR A 43 2.84 -1.94 15.41
C THR A 43 3.03 -2.88 14.22
N GLN A 44 4.05 -2.67 13.37
CA GLN A 44 4.29 -3.51 12.20
C GLN A 44 4.88 -4.86 12.58
N PHE A 45 4.33 -5.92 12.00
CA PHE A 45 4.83 -7.27 12.20
C PHE A 45 5.83 -7.62 11.09
N PRO A 46 6.98 -8.25 11.41
CA PRO A 46 7.92 -8.72 10.39
C PRO A 46 7.26 -9.71 9.45
N GLN A 47 7.80 -9.86 8.24
CA GLN A 47 7.41 -10.94 7.35
C GLN A 47 8.27 -12.17 7.61
N ILE A 48 7.62 -13.29 7.88
CA ILE A 48 8.26 -14.58 8.07
C ILE A 48 7.91 -15.45 6.88
N VAL A 49 8.95 -15.97 6.22
CA VAL A 49 8.82 -16.85 5.06
C VAL A 49 9.54 -18.14 5.33
N ILE A 50 8.85 -19.27 5.15
CA ILE A 50 9.42 -20.60 5.32
C ILE A 50 9.39 -21.29 3.96
N ASN A 51 10.57 -21.66 3.47
CA ASN A 51 10.80 -22.29 2.17
C ASN A 51 10.23 -21.52 0.96
N GLY A 52 10.08 -20.20 1.06
CA GLY A 52 9.40 -19.41 0.02
C GLY A 52 7.90 -19.71 -0.15
N GLN A 53 7.28 -20.53 0.71
CA GLN A 53 5.90 -21.01 0.57
C GLN A 53 4.91 -20.29 1.51
N SER A 54 5.34 -19.89 2.71
CA SER A 54 4.51 -19.14 3.65
C SER A 54 4.82 -17.65 3.58
N TRP A 55 3.82 -16.78 3.49
CA TRP A 55 3.99 -15.32 3.53
C TRP A 55 3.26 -14.78 4.76
N ASP A 56 3.79 -15.10 5.94
CA ASP A 56 3.16 -14.76 7.21
C ASP A 56 3.61 -13.37 7.65
N GLY A 57 2.65 -12.47 7.86
CA GLY A 57 2.95 -11.11 8.30
C GLY A 57 3.39 -10.17 7.17
N GLY A 58 4.37 -9.31 7.44
CA GLY A 58 4.84 -8.29 6.49
C GLY A 58 3.89 -7.10 6.28
N GLY A 59 2.76 -7.12 6.99
CA GLY A 59 1.78 -6.04 6.99
C GLY A 59 2.32 -4.74 7.57
N GLY A 60 1.82 -3.63 7.06
CA GLY A 60 2.11 -2.29 7.57
C GLY A 60 0.93 -1.37 7.35
N ALA A 61 1.04 -0.12 7.81
CA ALA A 61 0.03 0.88 7.50
C ALA A 61 0.01 1.09 5.98
N GLY A 62 -1.16 0.89 5.40
CA GLY A 62 -1.48 1.12 4.01
C GLY A 62 -2.66 2.09 3.94
N PHE A 63 -2.48 3.23 3.26
CA PHE A 63 -3.57 4.17 3.01
C PHE A 63 -3.42 4.80 1.64
N SER A 64 -4.57 4.97 0.99
CA SER A 64 -4.69 5.70 -0.27
C SER A 64 -5.73 6.79 -0.10
N ASN A 65 -5.35 8.02 -0.44
CA ASN A 65 -6.28 9.14 -0.50
C ASN A 65 -6.29 9.67 -1.94
N GLN A 66 -7.41 9.47 -2.61
CA GLN A 66 -7.63 9.91 -3.97
C GLN A 66 -8.61 11.07 -3.99
N HIS A 67 -8.29 12.07 -4.81
CA HIS A 67 -9.10 13.26 -4.95
C HIS A 67 -9.15 13.71 -6.41
N ALA A 68 -10.34 14.09 -6.87
CA ALA A 68 -10.58 14.45 -8.25
C ALA A 68 -11.55 15.66 -8.35
N PRO A 69 -11.05 16.90 -8.23
CA PRO A 69 -11.82 18.07 -8.62
C PRO A 69 -12.11 18.06 -10.12
N GLY A 70 -13.35 18.41 -10.47
CA GLY A 70 -13.80 18.52 -11.85
C GLY A 70 -14.70 19.72 -12.07
N LEU A 71 -14.69 20.20 -13.31
CA LEU A 71 -15.55 21.24 -13.81
C LEU A 71 -16.24 20.72 -15.06
N ASN A 72 -17.56 20.79 -15.10
CA ASN A 72 -18.34 20.48 -16.31
C ASN A 72 -19.24 21.65 -16.66
N ASP A 73 -19.34 21.98 -17.93
CA ASP A 73 -20.23 23.01 -18.44
C ASP A 73 -21.06 22.49 -19.61
N THR A 74 -22.25 23.06 -19.77
CA THR A 74 -23.11 22.82 -20.93
C THR A 74 -23.75 24.14 -21.36
N LEU A 75 -23.55 24.50 -22.62
CA LEU A 75 -24.14 25.68 -23.24
C LEU A 75 -25.11 25.25 -24.34
N THR A 76 -26.35 25.71 -24.24
CA THR A 76 -27.37 25.59 -25.29
C THR A 76 -27.72 26.97 -25.80
N TRP A 77 -27.45 27.20 -27.07
CA TRP A 77 -27.69 28.48 -27.75
C TRP A 77 -28.72 28.29 -28.86
N ILE A 78 -29.83 29.03 -28.79
CA ILE A 78 -30.92 28.97 -29.76
C ILE A 78 -31.07 30.34 -30.42
N LYS A 79 -30.83 30.41 -31.73
CA LYS A 79 -31.02 31.62 -32.54
C LYS A 79 -31.86 31.33 -33.77
N GLY A 80 -33.10 31.83 -33.76
CA GLY A 80 -34.07 31.61 -34.83
C GLY A 80 -34.47 30.14 -34.92
N LYS A 81 -34.22 29.50 -36.06
CA LYS A 81 -34.47 28.06 -36.30
C LYS A 81 -33.24 27.17 -36.02
N HIS A 82 -32.12 27.75 -35.59
CA HIS A 82 -30.88 27.01 -35.32
C HIS A 82 -30.68 26.83 -33.81
N ALA A 83 -30.25 25.64 -33.42
CA ALA A 83 -29.87 25.30 -32.06
C ALA A 83 -28.48 24.67 -32.06
N VAL A 84 -27.62 25.14 -31.17
CA VAL A 84 -26.25 24.63 -30.98
C VAL A 84 -26.11 24.24 -29.51
N LYS A 85 -25.59 23.04 -29.25
CA LYS A 85 -25.27 22.56 -27.90
C LYS A 85 -23.80 22.23 -27.81
N LEU A 86 -23.12 22.81 -26.83
CA LEU A 86 -21.69 22.63 -26.55
C LEU A 86 -21.52 22.19 -25.10
N GLY A 87 -20.45 21.47 -24.82
CA GLY A 87 -20.08 21.08 -23.47
C GLY A 87 -18.57 21.02 -23.31
N PHE A 88 -18.11 21.25 -22.09
CA PHE A 88 -16.71 21.17 -21.71
C PHE A 88 -16.60 20.42 -20.39
N GLN A 89 -15.61 19.53 -20.28
CA GLN A 89 -15.30 18.83 -19.05
C GLN A 89 -13.79 18.90 -18.79
N TRP A 90 -13.45 19.23 -17.55
CA TRP A 90 -12.12 19.16 -17.00
C TRP A 90 -12.15 18.32 -15.73
N LEU A 91 -11.18 17.41 -15.60
CA LEU A 91 -11.00 16.57 -14.42
C LEU A 91 -9.51 16.49 -14.10
N ARG A 92 -9.16 16.67 -12.83
CA ARG A 92 -7.79 16.47 -12.36
C ARG A 92 -7.77 15.48 -11.22
N GLY A 93 -7.27 14.28 -11.47
CA GLY A 93 -7.03 13.30 -10.43
C GLY A 93 -5.73 13.59 -9.67
N ALA A 94 -5.66 13.15 -8.43
CA ALA A 94 -4.43 13.05 -7.68
C ALA A 94 -4.59 11.96 -6.60
N SER A 95 -3.49 11.31 -6.25
CA SER A 95 -3.43 10.34 -5.16
C SER A 95 -2.26 10.63 -4.22
N ASN A 96 -2.49 10.38 -2.94
CA ASN A 96 -1.46 10.29 -1.93
C ASN A 96 -1.53 8.89 -1.33
N ASP A 97 -0.47 8.13 -1.54
CA ASP A 97 -0.41 6.71 -1.19
C ASP A 97 0.73 6.48 -0.21
N VAL A 98 0.43 5.78 0.87
CA VAL A 98 1.43 5.30 1.81
C VAL A 98 1.26 3.80 1.95
N SER A 99 2.37 3.11 1.78
CA SER A 99 2.51 1.70 2.13
C SER A 99 3.83 1.57 2.86
N THR A 100 3.75 1.05 4.08
CA THR A 100 4.93 0.83 4.92
C THR A 100 5.23 -0.65 5.12
N GLY A 101 4.57 -1.52 4.35
CA GLY A 101 4.79 -2.97 4.44
C GLY A 101 6.27 -3.35 4.32
N GLY A 102 6.72 -4.29 5.14
CA GLY A 102 8.09 -4.81 5.12
C GLY A 102 9.16 -3.92 5.79
N SER A 103 8.83 -2.78 6.40
CA SER A 103 9.81 -2.03 7.22
C SER A 103 10.14 -2.69 8.57
N ALA A 104 9.28 -3.59 9.06
CA ALA A 104 9.57 -4.45 10.22
C ALA A 104 10.52 -5.61 9.89
N GLY A 105 10.97 -5.73 8.64
CA GLY A 105 11.86 -6.79 8.18
C GLY A 105 11.12 -7.93 7.48
N TYR A 106 11.89 -8.64 6.67
CA TYR A 106 11.56 -9.85 5.92
C TYR A 106 12.64 -10.87 6.25
N PHE A 107 12.22 -12.06 6.67
CA PHE A 107 13.10 -13.15 7.06
C PHE A 107 12.66 -14.42 6.34
N ASN A 108 13.54 -14.96 5.50
CA ASN A 108 13.32 -16.24 4.82
C ASN A 108 14.15 -17.34 5.49
N PHE A 109 13.50 -18.45 5.77
CA PHE A 109 14.07 -19.65 6.38
C PHE A 109 13.99 -20.78 5.35
N LEU A 110 15.14 -21.31 4.99
CA LEU A 110 15.29 -22.42 4.06
C LEU A 110 15.75 -23.66 4.85
N ASN A 111 16.09 -24.76 4.17
CA ASN A 111 16.40 -26.04 4.80
C ASN A 111 17.88 -26.21 5.22
N GLN A 112 18.72 -25.20 5.04
CA GLN A 112 20.19 -25.28 5.10
C GLN A 112 20.73 -25.67 6.48
N GLU A 113 20.07 -25.25 7.56
CA GLU A 113 20.48 -25.52 8.94
C GLU A 113 20.25 -26.97 9.34
N THR A 114 19.35 -27.67 8.66
CA THR A 114 18.97 -29.07 8.98
C THR A 114 19.24 -30.04 7.84
N GLY A 115 19.61 -29.54 6.66
CA GLY A 115 19.97 -30.31 5.47
C GLY A 115 21.45 -30.71 5.44
N LEU A 116 21.74 -31.72 4.61
CA LEU A 116 23.11 -32.11 4.29
C LEU A 116 23.78 -31.04 3.43
N PRO A 117 25.00 -30.59 3.76
CA PRO A 117 25.74 -29.63 2.93
C PRO A 117 25.90 -30.14 1.49
N GLY A 118 25.45 -29.34 0.52
CA GLY A 118 25.53 -29.68 -0.91
C GLY A 118 24.32 -30.44 -1.46
N ASP A 119 23.33 -30.78 -0.63
CA ASP A 119 22.08 -31.42 -1.08
C ASP A 119 20.85 -30.63 -0.62
N SER A 120 20.33 -29.79 -1.52
CA SER A 120 19.14 -28.96 -1.28
C SER A 120 17.83 -29.76 -1.18
N SER A 121 17.84 -31.09 -1.41
CA SER A 121 16.66 -31.95 -1.26
C SER A 121 16.45 -32.48 0.17
N THR A 122 17.39 -32.19 1.08
CA THR A 122 17.40 -32.70 2.45
C THR A 122 17.15 -31.60 3.48
N GLY A 123 16.71 -31.96 4.68
CA GLY A 123 16.37 -30.98 5.73
C GLY A 123 14.94 -30.45 5.65
N ILE A 124 14.53 -29.72 6.69
CA ILE A 124 13.17 -29.18 6.84
C ILE A 124 13.27 -27.70 7.19
N ALA A 125 12.78 -26.83 6.31
CA ALA A 125 12.84 -25.38 6.52
C ALA A 125 12.10 -24.90 7.79
N PHE A 126 11.02 -25.58 8.17
CA PHE A 126 10.36 -25.31 9.46
C PHE A 126 11.24 -25.63 10.66
N ALA A 127 12.09 -26.66 10.58
CA ALA A 127 13.04 -26.98 11.64
C ALA A 127 14.16 -25.93 11.71
N SER A 128 14.65 -25.45 10.56
CA SER A 128 15.54 -24.28 10.48
C SER A 128 14.93 -23.02 11.10
N PHE A 129 13.64 -22.77 10.86
CA PHE A 129 12.91 -21.68 11.49
C PHE A 129 12.88 -21.78 13.02
N LEU A 130 12.64 -22.97 13.58
CA LEU A 130 12.67 -23.19 15.02
C LEU A 130 14.06 -22.97 15.64
N LEU A 131 15.14 -23.12 14.85
CA LEU A 131 16.50 -22.77 15.27
C LEU A 131 16.76 -21.25 15.25
N GLY A 132 15.88 -20.46 14.61
CA GLY A 132 15.94 -19.00 14.57
C GLY A 132 17.04 -18.43 13.67
N ARG A 133 17.56 -19.21 12.72
CA ARG A 133 18.56 -18.75 11.75
C ARG A 133 17.89 -18.52 10.40
N ALA A 134 17.77 -17.26 10.00
CA ALA A 134 17.25 -16.89 8.70
C ALA A 134 18.37 -16.88 7.66
N ASP A 135 18.11 -17.45 6.49
CA ASP A 135 19.01 -17.43 5.34
C ASP A 135 19.01 -16.09 4.60
N GLU A 136 17.86 -15.39 4.63
CA GLU A 136 17.71 -14.07 4.02
C GLU A 136 17.08 -13.11 5.02
N GLY A 137 17.65 -11.90 5.12
CA GLY A 137 17.12 -10.80 5.90
C GLY A 137 17.14 -9.51 5.08
N ARG A 138 15.99 -8.84 4.95
CA ARG A 138 15.89 -7.50 4.33
C ARG A 138 14.85 -6.65 5.03
N ALA A 139 14.97 -5.33 4.98
CA ALA A 139 13.97 -4.41 5.49
C ALA A 139 13.84 -3.22 4.56
N TYR A 140 12.60 -2.76 4.33
CA TYR A 140 12.37 -1.53 3.59
C TYR A 140 12.49 -0.31 4.50
N HIS A 141 12.98 0.79 3.93
CA HIS A 141 13.03 2.07 4.61
C HIS A 141 12.28 3.10 3.77
N PHE A 142 11.19 3.63 4.32
CA PHE A 142 10.34 4.61 3.65
C PHE A 142 10.59 6.01 4.21
N ASN A 143 11.12 6.90 3.37
CA ASN A 143 11.48 8.27 3.76
C ASN A 143 10.35 9.28 3.53
N ALA A 144 9.41 8.96 2.62
CA ALA A 144 8.29 9.83 2.27
C ALA A 144 7.13 9.02 1.64
N PRO A 145 5.88 9.54 1.73
CA PRO A 145 4.74 9.03 0.97
C PRO A 145 4.97 9.07 -0.55
N ALA A 146 4.31 8.16 -1.28
CA ALA A 146 4.20 8.25 -2.72
C ALA A 146 3.07 9.23 -3.10
N TYR A 147 3.30 10.05 -4.12
CA TYR A 147 2.32 11.00 -4.63
C TYR A 147 2.16 10.83 -6.15
N SER A 148 0.94 10.91 -6.65
CA SER A 148 0.65 10.94 -8.08
C SER A 148 -0.36 12.04 -8.41
N ARG A 149 -0.29 12.58 -9.63
CA ARG A 149 -1.12 13.69 -10.14
C ARG A 149 -1.54 13.43 -11.58
#